data_AF-A0A2H6HCN3-F1
#
_entry.id   AF-A0A2H6HCN3-F1
#
_cell.length_a   1.000
_cell.length_b   1.000
_cell.length_c   1.000
_cell.angle_alpha   90.00
_cell.angle_beta   90.00
_cell.angle_gamma   90.00
#
_symmetry.space_group_name_H-M   'P 1'
#
loop_
_entity.id
_entity.type
_entity.pdbx_description
1 polymer ?
#
loop_
_entity_poly.entity_id
_entity_poly.type
_entity_poly.pdbx_seq_one_letter_code
_entity_poly.pdbx_strand_id
1 'polypeptide(L)'
;MLDQSLVDLCIDTGHLALAGADPVAIARAATGRVAHVHLKDLDESLARQVRSGDLAFRQAVIDGLFLPLGDGSVDIQGFIGALEAQGYGGWYVIEQDAVLDAEPESGEGPIVAAARSFAFLEQLGGGL
;
A
#
# COMPACT_ATOMS: atom_id res chain seq x y z
N MET A 1 21.13 -13.09 -3.10
CA MET A 1 20.23 -13.83 -2.18
C MET A 1 18.77 -13.93 -2.66
N LEU A 2 18.18 -12.94 -3.34
CA LEU A 2 16.84 -13.10 -3.95
C LEU A 2 16.88 -13.64 -5.39
N ASP A 3 17.96 -13.39 -6.11
CA ASP A 3 18.31 -13.86 -7.46
C ASP A 3 18.37 -15.39 -7.60
N GLN A 4 18.49 -16.12 -6.50
CA GLN A 4 18.50 -17.58 -6.45
C GLN A 4 17.16 -18.19 -6.03
N SER A 5 16.16 -17.36 -5.69
CA SER A 5 14.83 -17.83 -5.30
C SER A 5 13.95 -18.07 -6.53
N LEU A 6 13.22 -19.18 -6.52
CA LEU A 6 12.17 -19.48 -7.52
C LEU A 6 10.79 -18.92 -7.13
N VAL A 7 10.67 -18.29 -5.96
CA VAL A 7 9.41 -17.77 -5.44
C VAL A 7 9.25 -16.33 -5.87
N ASP A 8 8.15 -15.99 -6.55
CA ASP A 8 7.84 -14.61 -6.92
C ASP A 8 7.45 -13.73 -5.72
N LEU A 9 7.43 -12.42 -5.96
CA LEU A 9 7.21 -11.40 -4.93
C LEU A 9 5.74 -10.98 -4.88
N CYS A 10 5.21 -10.89 -3.66
CA CYS A 10 4.10 -10.01 -3.35
C CYS A 10 4.69 -8.68 -2.88
N ILE A 11 4.39 -7.59 -3.56
CA ILE A 11 4.81 -6.26 -3.14
C ILE A 11 3.64 -5.58 -2.42
N ASP A 12 3.88 -5.14 -1.19
CA ASP A 12 2.97 -4.27 -0.45
C ASP A 12 3.60 -2.87 -0.33
N THR A 13 2.93 -1.87 -0.90
CA THR A 13 3.47 -0.51 -0.94
C THR A 13 3.54 0.14 0.44
N GLY A 14 2.57 -0.15 1.31
CA GLY A 14 2.47 0.43 2.64
C GLY A 14 3.50 -0.17 3.58
N HIS A 15 3.68 -1.49 3.58
CA HIS A 15 4.69 -2.14 4.41
C HIS A 15 6.12 -1.79 4.00
N LEU A 16 6.40 -1.66 2.69
CA LEU A 16 7.69 -1.17 2.21
C LEU A 16 7.95 0.26 2.68
N ALA A 17 6.98 1.16 2.51
CA ALA A 17 7.09 2.54 2.97
C ALA A 17 7.24 2.63 4.50
N LEU A 18 6.49 1.82 5.26
CA LEU A 18 6.60 1.74 6.72
C LEU A 18 8.01 1.31 7.14
N ALA A 19 8.62 0.35 6.43
CA ALA A 19 10.01 -0.06 6.65
C ALA A 19 11.05 0.99 6.22
N GLY A 20 10.62 2.10 5.61
CA GLY A 20 11.49 3.18 5.13
C GLY A 20 12.09 2.93 3.74
N ALA A 21 11.56 1.96 3.00
CA ALA A 21 11.94 1.72 1.61
C ALA A 21 11.09 2.59 0.66
N ASP A 22 11.60 2.82 -0.55
CA ASP A 22 10.84 3.44 -1.65
C ASP A 22 10.16 2.33 -2.49
N PRO A 23 8.82 2.22 -2.46
CA PRO A 23 8.10 1.20 -3.22
C PRO A 23 8.33 1.30 -4.73
N VAL A 24 8.47 2.51 -5.28
CA VAL A 24 8.69 2.73 -6.72
C VAL A 24 10.07 2.23 -7.13
N ALA A 25 11.10 2.51 -6.31
CA ALA A 25 12.44 1.97 -6.54
C ALA A 25 12.46 0.44 -6.46
N ILE A 26 11.73 -0.17 -5.52
CA ILE A 26 11.61 -1.62 -5.39
C ILE A 26 10.87 -2.22 -6.59
N ALA A 27 9.76 -1.63 -7.04
CA ALA A 27 9.06 -2.04 -8.26
C ALA A 27 10.01 -2.06 -9.45
N ARG A 28 10.81 -1.01 -9.61
CA ARG A 28 11.78 -0.92 -10.71
C ARG A 28 12.85 -2.02 -10.65
N ALA A 29 13.30 -2.38 -9.44
CA ALA A 29 14.32 -3.40 -9.24
C ALA A 29 13.80 -4.85 -9.32
N ALA A 30 12.49 -5.05 -9.15
CA ALA A 30 11.84 -6.35 -9.10
C ALA A 30 11.30 -6.84 -10.46
N THR A 31 11.83 -6.34 -11.58
CA THR A 31 11.37 -6.65 -12.93
C THR A 31 11.19 -8.13 -13.18
N GLY A 32 10.00 -8.51 -13.65
CA GLY A 32 9.66 -9.88 -14.01
C GLY A 32 9.49 -10.84 -12.82
N ARG A 33 9.50 -10.34 -11.58
CA ARG A 33 9.36 -11.15 -10.36
C ARG A 33 8.17 -10.80 -9.49
N VAL A 34 7.39 -9.79 -9.86
CA VAL A 34 6.19 -9.40 -9.12
C VAL A 34 5.04 -10.27 -9.60
N ALA A 35 4.50 -11.11 -8.71
CA ALA A 35 3.31 -11.92 -8.99
C ALA A 35 2.04 -11.28 -8.42
N HIS A 36 2.15 -10.56 -7.31
CA HIS A 36 1.00 -9.97 -6.63
C HIS A 36 1.33 -8.61 -6.02
N VAL A 37 0.31 -7.77 -5.89
CA VAL A 37 0.46 -6.41 -5.39
C VAL A 37 -0.65 -6.08 -4.41
N HIS A 38 -0.26 -5.60 -3.24
CA HIS A 38 -1.12 -4.89 -2.31
C HIS A 38 -0.83 -3.39 -2.43
N LEU A 39 -1.85 -2.63 -2.80
CA LEU A 39 -1.84 -1.18 -2.79
C LEU A 39 -2.32 -0.72 -1.43
N LYS A 40 -1.42 -0.05 -0.72
CA LYS A 40 -1.59 0.40 0.65
C LYS A 40 -0.85 1.71 0.85
N ASP A 41 -1.55 2.69 1.42
CA ASP A 41 -1.02 4.02 1.66
C ASP A 41 -0.98 4.29 3.17
N LEU A 42 -0.16 5.24 3.61
CA LEU A 42 0.07 5.48 5.03
C LEU A 42 0.34 6.94 5.41
N ASP A 43 0.13 7.23 6.68
CA ASP A 43 0.54 8.47 7.33
C ASP A 43 2.03 8.40 7.69
N GLU A 44 2.85 9.23 7.03
CA GLU A 44 4.30 9.27 7.22
C GLU A 44 4.73 9.78 8.60
N SER A 45 3.89 10.55 9.31
CA SER A 45 4.17 10.97 10.67
C SER A 45 4.10 9.81 11.65
N LEU A 46 3.03 9.00 11.56
CA LEU A 46 2.87 7.78 12.36
C LEU A 46 3.90 6.73 11.97
N ALA A 47 4.17 6.54 10.67
CA ALA A 47 5.17 5.59 10.20
C ALA A 47 6.56 5.91 10.74
N ARG A 48 6.93 7.20 10.81
CA ARG A 48 8.21 7.61 11.40
C ARG A 48 8.31 7.27 12.89
N GLN A 49 7.24 7.46 13.66
CA GLN A 49 7.19 7.08 15.08
C GLN A 49 7.29 5.57 15.28
N VAL A 50 6.69 4.78 14.38
CA VAL A 50 6.88 3.32 14.39
C VAL A 50 8.33 2.95 14.10
N ARG A 51 8.96 3.58 13.09
CA ARG A 51 10.36 3.31 12.74
C ARG A 51 11.35 3.73 13.83
N SER A 52 11.10 4.83 14.53
CA SER A 52 11.95 5.28 15.65
C SER A 52 11.78 4.41 16.90
N GLY A 53 10.68 3.65 16.99
CA GLY A 53 10.31 2.87 18.16
C GLY A 53 9.54 3.68 19.22
N ASP A 54 9.17 4.92 18.91
CA ASP A 54 8.39 5.79 19.82
C ASP A 54 6.92 5.35 19.92
N LEU A 55 6.40 4.68 18.89
CA LEU A 55 5.03 4.18 18.82
C LEU A 55 5.01 2.71 18.43
N ALA A 56 4.30 1.89 19.19
CA ALA A 56 4.10 0.48 18.83
C ALA A 56 3.26 0.38 17.54
N PHE A 57 3.63 -0.52 16.62
CA PHE A 57 2.94 -0.70 15.34
C PHE A 57 1.41 -0.85 15.50
N ARG A 58 0.95 -1.72 16.41
CA ARG A 58 -0.49 -1.91 16.66
C ARG A 58 -1.17 -0.61 17.08
N GLN A 59 -0.51 0.20 17.90
CA GLN A 59 -1.06 1.48 18.32
C GLN A 59 -1.12 2.45 17.15
N ALA A 60 -0.10 2.51 16.30
CA ALA A 60 -0.13 3.32 15.09
C ALA A 60 -1.30 2.93 14.16
N VAL A 61 -1.60 1.63 14.00
CA VAL A 61 -2.76 1.18 13.22
C VAL A 61 -4.07 1.65 13.84
N ILE A 62 -4.20 1.60 15.17
CA ILE A 62 -5.37 2.17 15.88
C ILE A 62 -5.47 3.68 15.65
N ASP A 63 -4.33 4.37 15.65
CA ASP A 63 -4.25 5.82 15.45
C ASP A 63 -4.43 6.24 13.98
N GLY A 64 -4.70 5.29 13.07
CA GLY A 64 -4.99 5.56 11.66
C GLY A 64 -3.77 5.56 10.74
N LEU A 65 -2.73 4.77 11.04
CA LEU A 65 -1.51 4.67 10.23
C LEU A 65 -1.79 4.43 8.74
N PHE A 66 -2.76 3.56 8.41
CA PHE A 66 -3.07 3.24 7.02
C PHE A 66 -4.27 4.03 6.52
N LEU A 67 -4.00 4.86 5.51
CA LEU A 67 -4.95 5.79 4.94
C LEU A 67 -5.52 5.23 3.62
N PRO A 68 -6.69 5.72 3.17
CA PRO A 68 -7.14 5.48 1.80
C PRO A 68 -6.07 5.87 0.78
N LEU A 69 -6.03 5.17 -0.36
CA LEU A 69 -5.06 5.46 -1.41
C LEU A 69 -5.19 6.91 -1.89
N GLY A 70 -4.07 7.62 -1.94
CA GLY A 70 -4.01 9.02 -2.37
C GLY A 70 -4.12 10.04 -1.24
N ASP A 71 -4.46 9.60 -0.03
CA ASP A 71 -4.46 10.46 1.16
C ASP A 71 -3.12 10.41 1.93
N GLY A 72 -2.31 9.39 1.70
CA GLY A 72 -1.05 9.19 2.40
C GLY A 72 0.16 9.68 1.62
N SER A 73 1.33 9.21 2.03
CA SER A 73 2.61 9.66 1.48
C SER A 73 3.16 8.78 0.36
N VAL A 74 2.52 7.65 0.04
CA VAL A 74 3.06 6.70 -0.94
C VAL A 74 2.71 7.14 -2.35
N ASP A 75 3.70 7.16 -3.26
CA ASP A 75 3.48 7.45 -4.69
C ASP A 75 2.85 6.24 -5.41
N ILE A 76 1.54 6.04 -5.18
CA ILE A 76 0.77 4.92 -5.75
C ILE A 76 0.75 4.99 -7.28
N GLN A 77 0.56 6.17 -7.87
CA GLN A 77 0.54 6.34 -9.32
C GLN A 77 1.91 5.99 -9.94
N GLY A 78 3.00 6.51 -9.38
CA GLY A 78 4.35 6.21 -9.85
C GLY A 78 4.70 4.73 -9.68
N PHE A 79 4.21 4.09 -8.61
CA PHE A 79 4.39 2.66 -8.38
C PHE A 79 3.68 1.81 -9.44
N ILE A 80 2.38 2.06 -9.69
CA ILE A 80 1.61 1.35 -10.72
C ILE A 80 2.27 1.56 -12.08
N GLY A 81 2.58 2.80 -12.46
CA GLY A 81 3.22 3.10 -13.73
C GLY A 81 4.59 2.42 -13.91
N ALA A 82 5.37 2.29 -12.82
CA ALA A 82 6.64 1.57 -12.86
C ALA A 82 6.47 0.06 -13.08
N LEU A 83 5.47 -0.57 -12.47
CA LEU A 83 5.18 -1.99 -12.67
C LEU A 83 4.61 -2.28 -14.07
N GLU A 84 3.66 -1.48 -14.53
CA GLU A 84 3.04 -1.66 -15.84
C GLU A 84 4.01 -1.40 -16.98
N ALA A 85 4.91 -0.42 -16.85
CA ALA A 85 6.00 -0.20 -17.81
C ALA A 85 6.94 -1.41 -17.94
N GLN A 86 6.94 -2.31 -16.96
CA GLN A 86 7.70 -3.57 -16.97
C GLN A 86 6.86 -4.77 -17.42
N GLY A 87 5.61 -4.56 -17.82
CA GLY A 87 4.71 -5.60 -18.30
C GLY A 87 3.97 -6.36 -17.20
N TYR A 88 3.88 -5.81 -15.98
CA TYR A 88 3.01 -6.40 -14.97
C TYR A 88 1.55 -6.29 -15.40
N GLY A 89 0.85 -7.42 -15.41
CA GLY A 89 -0.58 -7.52 -15.75
C GLY A 89 -1.36 -8.37 -14.75
N GLY A 90 -0.84 -8.48 -13.52
CA GLY A 90 -1.45 -9.25 -12.45
C GLY A 90 -2.50 -8.45 -11.66
N TRP A 91 -2.86 -8.97 -10.49
CA TRP A 91 -3.87 -8.38 -9.62
C TRP A 91 -3.27 -7.31 -8.70
N TYR A 92 -3.93 -6.16 -8.69
CA TYR A 92 -3.80 -5.15 -7.64
C TYR A 92 -4.92 -5.36 -6.61
N VAL A 93 -4.56 -5.48 -5.34
CA VAL A 93 -5.50 -5.55 -4.21
C VAL A 93 -5.42 -4.25 -3.44
N ILE A 94 -6.55 -3.57 -3.25
CA ILE A 94 -6.64 -2.46 -2.29
C ILE A 94 -6.62 -3.08 -0.88
N GLU A 95 -5.60 -2.78 -0.09
CA GLU A 95 -5.47 -3.31 1.27
C GLU A 95 -5.46 -2.19 2.32
N GLN A 96 -6.26 -2.34 3.37
CA GLN A 96 -6.28 -1.43 4.50
C GLN A 96 -6.50 -2.15 5.84
N ASP A 97 -5.42 -2.38 6.58
CA ASP A 97 -5.48 -2.67 8.02
C ASP A 97 -6.25 -1.59 8.79
N ALA A 98 -7.25 -2.06 9.54
CA ALA A 98 -7.98 -1.28 10.53
C ALA A 98 -8.20 -2.17 11.77
N VAL A 99 -8.12 -1.56 12.95
CA VAL A 99 -8.53 -2.21 14.20
C VAL A 99 -9.95 -1.75 14.51
N LEU A 100 -10.88 -2.70 14.61
CA LEU A 100 -12.28 -2.44 14.91
C LEU A 100 -12.58 -2.92 16.34
N ASP A 101 -13.14 -2.04 17.16
CA ASP A 101 -13.60 -2.39 18.50
C ASP A 101 -15.00 -3.03 18.50
N ALA A 102 -15.77 -2.80 17.44
CA ALA A 102 -17.11 -3.34 17.22
C ALA A 102 -17.41 -3.41 15.71
N GLU A 103 -18.45 -4.17 15.35
CA GLU A 103 -18.99 -4.17 13.99
C GLU A 103 -19.50 -2.76 13.63
N PRO A 104 -19.02 -2.14 12.55
CA PRO A 104 -19.51 -0.83 12.11
C PRO A 104 -20.98 -0.88 11.72
N GLU A 105 -21.67 0.26 11.79
CA GLU A 105 -23.00 0.38 11.21
C GLU A 105 -22.93 0.25 9.67
N SER A 106 -24.07 -0.06 9.06
CA SER A 106 -24.16 -0.20 7.60
C SER A 106 -23.76 1.11 6.91
N GLY A 107 -22.72 1.05 6.08
CA GLY A 107 -22.17 2.21 5.37
C GLY A 107 -21.05 2.94 6.13
N GLU A 108 -20.66 2.47 7.31
CA GLU A 108 -19.56 3.03 8.09
C GLU A 108 -18.33 2.11 8.13
N GLY A 109 -17.23 2.62 8.70
CA GLY A 109 -16.01 1.83 8.89
C GLY A 109 -15.25 1.57 7.58
N PRO A 110 -14.64 0.37 7.40
CA PRO A 110 -13.73 0.10 6.29
C PRO A 110 -14.32 0.32 4.88
N ILE A 111 -15.64 0.21 4.72
CA ILE A 111 -16.29 0.39 3.42
C ILE A 111 -16.10 1.80 2.86
N VAL A 112 -16.09 2.82 3.73
CA VAL A 112 -15.89 4.23 3.33
C VAL A 112 -14.47 4.41 2.80
N ALA A 113 -13.50 3.85 3.49
CA ALA A 113 -12.09 3.97 3.15
C ALA A 113 -11.77 3.19 1.86
N ALA A 114 -12.32 1.98 1.69
CA ALA A 114 -12.22 1.20 0.46
C ALA A 114 -12.83 1.93 -0.74
N ALA A 115 -14.01 2.56 -0.59
CA ALA A 115 -14.65 3.32 -1.65
C ALA A 115 -13.82 4.54 -2.08
N ARG A 116 -13.17 5.24 -1.12
CA ARG A 116 -12.27 6.35 -1.42
C ARG A 116 -11.03 5.89 -2.19
N SER A 117 -10.40 4.81 -1.76
CA SER A 117 -9.27 4.18 -2.45
C SER A 117 -9.64 3.75 -3.87
N PHE A 118 -10.82 3.16 -4.06
CA PHE A 118 -11.31 2.76 -5.37
C PHE A 118 -11.51 3.98 -6.30
N ALA A 119 -12.17 5.03 -5.80
CA ALA A 119 -12.39 6.26 -6.55
C ALA A 119 -11.07 6.95 -6.95
N PHE A 120 -10.04 6.88 -6.10
CA PHE A 120 -8.69 7.35 -6.45
C PHE A 120 -8.11 6.56 -7.64
N LEU A 121 -8.21 5.23 -7.63
CA LEU A 121 -7.72 4.40 -8.73
C LEU A 121 -8.50 4.61 -10.03
N GLU A 122 -9.82 4.83 -9.97
CA GLU A 122 -10.62 5.17 -11.16
C GLU A 122 -10.13 6.47 -11.84
N GLN A 123 -9.73 7.47 -11.03
CA GLN A 123 -9.18 8.72 -11.55
C GLN A 123 -7.82 8.51 -12.25
N LEU A 124 -7.01 7.55 -11.76
CA LEU A 124 -5.75 7.20 -12.41
C LEU A 124 -5.98 6.45 -13.73
N GLY A 125 -6.93 5.51 -13.75
CA GLY A 125 -7.27 4.72 -14.94
C GLY A 125 -7.90 5.53 -16.08
N GLY A 126 -8.55 6.66 -15.78
CA GLY A 126 -9.05 7.60 -16.79
C GLY A 126 -7.97 8.44 -17.49
N GLY A 127 -6.71 8.35 -17.06
CA GLY A 127 -5.57 9.13 -17.57
C GLY A 127 -4.46 8.33 -18.26
N LEU A 128 -4.63 7.01 -18.41
CA LEU A 128 -3.72 6.10 -19.12
C LEU A 128 -4.24 5.75 -20.52
#